data_AF-A0A8T2RZQ4-F1
#
_entry.id   AF-A0A8T2RZQ4-F1
#
_cell.length_a   1.000
_cell.length_b   1.000
_cell.length_c   1.000
_cell.angle_alpha   90.00
_cell.angle_beta   90.00
_cell.angle_gamma   90.00
#
_symmetry.space_group_name_H-M   'P 1'
#
loop_
_entity.id
_entity.type
_entity.pdbx_description
1 polymer ?
#
loop_
_entity_poly.entity_id
_entity_poly.type
_entity_poly.pdbx_seq_one_letter_code
_entity_poly.pdbx_strand_id
1 'polypeptide(L)' 'MFSLAFFWAFLHSSSAPAVEIGAIRPPQGIEVLNPWGIPFLNTLILLLSGAAVTWAHYAILAGLK' A
#
# COMPACT_ATOMS: atom_id res chain seq x y z
N MET A 1 10.57 -4.54 -13.93
CA MET A 1 9.17 -5.02 -13.78
C MET A 1 9.04 -5.96 -12.57
N PHE A 2 9.69 -5.66 -11.43
CA PHE A 2 9.68 -6.53 -10.26
C PHE A 2 8.39 -6.38 -9.44
N SER A 3 8.10 -5.18 -8.92
CA SER A 3 6.88 -4.93 -8.13
C SER A 3 5.60 -5.18 -8.93
N LEU A 4 5.61 -4.86 -10.23
CA LEU A 4 4.47 -5.06 -11.12
C LEU A 4 4.07 -6.54 -11.25
N ALA A 5 5.02 -7.48 -11.15
CA ALA A 5 4.72 -8.92 -11.20
C ALA A 5 3.86 -9.36 -10.01
N PHE A 6 4.12 -8.83 -8.82
CA PHE A 6 3.31 -9.11 -7.62
C PHE A 6 1.91 -8.51 -7.74
N PHE A 7 1.78 -7.29 -8.25
CA PHE A 7 0.46 -6.70 -8.52
C PHE A 7 -0.33 -7.50 -9.56
N TRP A 8 0.33 -7.98 -10.62
CA TRP A 8 -0.29 -8.83 -11.62
C TRP A 8 -0.80 -10.14 -11.03
N ALA A 9 0.02 -10.84 -10.23
CA ALA A 9 -0.40 -12.08 -9.55
C ALA A 9 -1.59 -11.84 -8.59
N PHE A 10 -1.57 -10.75 -7.82
CA PHE A 10 -2.66 -10.36 -6.94
C PHE A 10 -3.95 -10.06 -7.70
N LEU A 11 -3.89 -9.36 -8.84
CA LEU A 11 -5.07 -9.04 -9.64
C LEU A 11 -5.61 -10.27 -10.37
N HIS A 12 -4.73 -11.09 -10.94
CA HIS A 12 -5.11 -12.32 -11.66
C HIS A 12 -5.87 -13.30 -10.77
N SER A 13 -5.37 -13.57 -9.56
CA SER A 13 -6.00 -14.50 -8.60
C SER A 13 -7.38 -14.06 -8.11
N SER A 14 -7.82 -12.88 -8.51
CA SER A 14 -8.81 -12.14 -7.74
C SER A 14 -9.88 -11.47 -8.56
N SER A 15 -9.59 -11.19 -9.83
CA SER A 15 -10.61 -11.00 -10.85
C SER A 15 -11.40 -12.29 -11.08
N ALA A 16 -10.76 -13.46 -10.95
CA ALA A 16 -11.39 -14.77 -11.04
C ALA A 16 -10.83 -15.70 -9.93
N PRO A 17 -11.40 -15.67 -8.72
CA PRO A 17 -10.97 -16.54 -7.62
C PRO A 17 -11.18 -18.02 -7.95
N ALA A 18 -10.24 -18.87 -7.53
CA ALA A 18 -10.33 -20.30 -7.75
C ALA A 18 -11.53 -20.92 -7.02
N VAL A 19 -12.16 -21.92 -7.63
CA VAL A 19 -13.32 -22.63 -7.06
C VAL A 19 -12.97 -23.34 -5.74
N GLU A 20 -11.74 -23.83 -5.62
CA GLU A 20 -11.21 -24.46 -4.39
C GLU A 20 -11.24 -23.53 -3.17
N ILE A 21 -11.27 -22.22 -3.40
CA ILE A 21 -11.26 -21.18 -2.37
C ILE A 21 -12.68 -20.58 -2.17
N GLY A 22 -13.70 -21.24 -2.74
CA GLY A 22 -15.10 -20.82 -2.66
C GLY A 22 -15.53 -19.81 -3.73
N ALA A 23 -14.70 -19.58 -4.76
CA ALA A 23 -14.97 -18.65 -5.86
C ALA A 23 -15.29 -17.19 -5.43
N ILE A 24 -14.88 -16.81 -4.22
CA ILE A 24 -15.09 -15.48 -3.64
C ILE A 24 -13.77 -14.86 -3.19
N ARG A 25 -13.78 -13.53 -3.08
CA ARG A 25 -12.68 -12.75 -2.52
C ARG A 25 -13.24 -11.76 -1.49
N PRO A 26 -12.69 -11.69 -0.27
CA PRO A 26 -11.65 -12.55 0.30
C PRO A 26 -12.15 -14.01 0.48
N PRO A 27 -11.22 -14.98 0.50
CA PRO A 27 -11.53 -16.37 0.86
C PRO A 27 -12.29 -16.50 2.18
N GLN A 28 -13.11 -17.54 2.31
CA GLN A 28 -13.78 -17.85 3.56
C GLN A 28 -12.76 -18.13 4.68
N GLY A 29 -13.02 -17.59 5.88
CA GLY A 29 -12.14 -17.75 7.04
C GLY A 29 -10.98 -16.77 7.14
N ILE A 30 -10.84 -15.84 6.18
CA ILE A 30 -9.83 -14.77 6.26
C ILE A 30 -10.46 -13.47 6.77
N GLU A 31 -9.99 -13.00 7.92
CA GLU A 31 -10.31 -11.65 8.41
C GLU A 31 -9.40 -10.61 7.75
N VAL A 32 -10.03 -9.62 7.10
CA VAL A 32 -9.31 -8.55 6.40
C VAL A 32 -9.09 -7.36 7.33
N LEU A 33 -7.88 -6.80 7.30
CA LEU A 33 -7.57 -5.56 8.02
C LEU A 33 -8.47 -4.42 7.53
N ASN A 34 -9.03 -3.65 8.46
CA ASN A 34 -9.79 -2.44 8.11
C ASN A 34 -8.87 -1.42 7.40
N PRO A 35 -9.15 -1.03 6.15
CA PRO A 35 -8.34 -0.06 5.42
C PRO A 35 -8.17 1.28 6.15
N TRP A 36 -9.18 1.70 6.93
CA TRP A 36 -9.20 2.97 7.66
C TRP A 36 -8.49 2.92 9.03
N GLY A 37 -7.96 1.76 9.41
CA GLY A 37 -7.17 1.61 10.64
C GLY A 37 -5.68 1.87 10.39
N ILE A 38 -4.86 0.89 10.76
CA ILE A 38 -3.40 0.94 10.65
C ILE A 38 -2.91 1.23 9.21
N PRO A 39 -3.47 0.63 8.14
CA PRO A 39 -3.01 0.91 6.77
C PRO A 39 -3.16 2.38 6.36
N PHE A 40 -4.25 3.03 6.75
CA PHE A 40 -4.47 4.45 6.50
C PHE A 40 -3.45 5.33 7.23
N LEU A 41 -3.20 5.04 8.51
CA LEU A 41 -2.18 5.76 9.29
C LEU A 41 -0.79 5.65 8.65
N ASN A 42 -0.40 4.45 8.19
CA ASN A 42 0.87 4.24 7.50
C ASN A 42 0.96 5.05 6.20
N THR A 43 -0.15 5.16 5.46
CA THR A 43 -0.22 6.01 4.26
C THR A 43 0.03 7.47 4.61
N LEU A 44 -0.59 7.98 5.69
CA LEU A 44 -0.39 9.34 6.14
C LEU A 44 1.07 9.60 6.58
N ILE A 45 1.67 8.66 7.33
CA ILE A 45 3.07 8.76 7.75
C ILE A 45 4.00 8.85 6.52
N LEU A 46 3.80 7.98 5.52
CA LEU A 46 4.62 8.00 4.31
C LEU A 46 4.46 9.31 3.53
N LEU A 47 3.23 9.80 3.34
CA LEU A 47 2.98 11.06 2.65
C LEU A 47 3.60 12.27 3.38
N LEU A 48 3.40 12.36 4.69
CA LEU A 48 3.95 13.45 5.51
C LEU A 48 5.49 13.37 5.58
N SER A 49 6.06 12.16 5.61
CA SER A 49 7.52 11.99 5.55
C SER A 49 8.12 12.52 4.25
N GLY A 50 7.43 12.31 3.12
CA GLY A 50 7.83 12.88 1.84
C GLY A 50 7.81 14.40 1.86
N ALA A 51 6.72 15.00 2.37
CA ALA A 51 6.62 16.46 2.52
C ALA A 51 7.70 17.02 3.45
N ALA A 52 7.99 16.36 4.57
CA ALA A 52 9.03 16.75 5.51
C ALA A 52 10.43 16.71 4.87
N VAL A 53 10.74 15.64 4.10
CA VAL A 53 12.02 15.54 3.39
C VAL A 53 12.14 16.60 2.30
N THR A 54 11.08 16.88 1.55
CA THR A 54 11.06 17.99 0.58
C THR A 54 11.33 19.33 1.27
N TRP A 55 10.72 19.57 2.42
CA TRP A 55 10.98 20.79 3.18
C TRP A 55 12.42 20.86 3.69
N ALA A 56 12.94 19.77 4.26
CA ALA A 56 14.33 19.69 4.69
C ALA A 56 15.31 19.95 3.53
N HIS A 57 15.01 19.42 2.34
CA HIS A 57 15.78 19.70 1.14
C HIS A 57 15.82 21.20 0.81
N TYR A 58 14.67 21.88 0.83
CA TYR A 58 14.62 23.32 0.61
C TYR A 58 15.31 24.14 1.71
N ALA A 59 15.23 23.71 2.97
CA ALA A 59 15.93 24.38 4.08
C ALA A 59 17.45 24.31 3.89
N ILE A 60 17.98 23.14 3.50
CA ILE A 60 19.41 22.96 3.19
C ILE A 60 19.83 23.86 2.02
N LEU A 61 19.03 23.92 0.94
CA LEU A 61 19.31 24.81 -0.19
C LEU A 61 19.29 26.30 0.19
N ALA A 62 18.46 26.69 1.15
CA ALA A 62 18.41 28.05 1.70
C ALA A 62 19.55 28.36 2.68
N GLY A 63 20.43 27.40 2.99
CA GLY A 63 21.55 27.57 3.93
C GLY A 63 21.14 27.56 5.40
N LEU A 64 19.92 27.11 5.71
CA LEU A 64 19.48 26.85 7.08
C LEU A 64 20.15 25.55 7.55
N LYS A 65 20.82 25.59 8.71
CA LYS A 65 21.50 24.44 9.33
C LYS A 65 20.61 23.76 10.34
#